data_AF-G3XU14-F1
#
_entry.id   AF-G3XU14-F1
#
_cell.length_a   1.000
_cell.length_b   1.000
_cell.length_c   1.000
_cell.angle_alpha   90.00
_cell.angle_beta   90.00
_cell.angle_gamma   90.00
#
_symmetry.space_group_name_H-M   'P 1'
#
loop_
_entity.id
_entity.type
_entity.pdbx_description
1 polymer ?
#
loop_
_entity_poly.entity_id
_entity_poly.type
_entity_poly.pdbx_seq_one_letter_code
_entity_poly.pdbx_strand_id
1 'polypeptide(L)'
;MAELLEPVVLGDGIQLRNRICMGTMTRNRCTNGNKPTQVNVKHYADRARDGTGLIVPEGTFICPSGVEWPNAPVTYNDSHAEAWAKVTSEVHKVGGKILFQPWHPGRIQNENMPMLKESGYPIYAPSKVPAKGGKYRTLEGLPGHTHNITEIDEPETIIEQYRHSVTLAKTAGFDGIELLAQGSQERPQGKQLPPKYEPLTDFGPLIKYPGSRTMLMVNHEYTVEEARHLIQKEEIDLVTFARPLYLQSFI
;
A
#
# COMPACT_ATOMS: atom_id res chain seq x y z
N MET A 1 9.82 -25.56 16.64
CA MET A 1 9.88 -25.50 15.17
C MET A 1 8.65 -24.74 14.70
N ALA A 2 8.81 -23.65 13.95
CA ALA A 2 7.70 -22.85 13.42
C ALA A 2 7.50 -23.20 11.94
N GLU A 3 6.29 -23.62 11.58
CA GLU A 3 5.94 -24.08 10.23
C GLU A 3 5.08 -23.03 9.50
N LEU A 4 5.06 -23.07 8.16
CA LEU A 4 4.34 -22.10 7.32
C LEU A 4 2.83 -22.01 7.62
N LEU A 5 2.23 -23.15 7.99
CA LEU A 5 0.80 -23.27 8.25
C LEU A 5 0.43 -23.01 9.73
N GLU A 6 1.40 -22.76 10.59
CA GLU A 6 1.16 -22.52 12.01
C GLU A 6 0.71 -21.07 12.26
N PRO A 7 -0.21 -20.86 13.22
CA PRO A 7 -0.62 -19.52 13.62
C PRO A 7 0.56 -18.65 14.08
N VAL A 8 0.41 -17.33 13.90
CA VAL A 8 1.38 -16.34 14.37
C VAL A 8 0.66 -15.06 14.79
N VAL A 9 1.21 -14.37 15.78
CA VAL A 9 0.77 -13.02 16.14
C VAL A 9 1.66 -12.02 15.42
N LEU A 10 1.06 -11.17 14.59
CA LEU A 10 1.74 -10.09 13.90
C LEU A 10 1.62 -8.80 14.72
N GLY A 11 2.78 -8.17 15.00
CA GLY A 11 2.87 -6.99 15.85
C GLY A 11 2.31 -7.24 17.24
N ASP A 12 1.60 -6.25 17.79
CA ASP A 12 1.12 -6.29 19.17
C ASP A 12 -0.26 -6.98 19.34
N GLY A 13 -0.85 -7.54 18.27
CA GLY A 13 -2.16 -8.20 18.45
C GLY A 13 -2.87 -8.79 17.23
N ILE A 14 -2.31 -8.73 16.02
CA ILE A 14 -3.01 -9.28 14.85
C ILE A 14 -2.80 -10.80 14.79
N GLN A 15 -3.81 -11.55 15.22
CA GLN A 15 -3.81 -13.01 15.18
C GLN A 15 -3.99 -13.52 13.75
N LEU A 16 -2.96 -14.17 13.20
CA LEU A 16 -3.00 -14.81 11.88
C LEU A 16 -3.13 -16.33 12.04
N ARG A 17 -3.98 -16.96 11.22
CA ARG A 17 -4.19 -18.41 11.20
C ARG A 17 -3.01 -19.20 10.63
N ASN A 18 -2.15 -18.54 9.86
CA ASN A 18 -0.92 -19.07 9.26
C ASN A 18 -0.04 -17.91 8.78
N ARG A 19 1.14 -18.24 8.25
CA ARG A 19 2.14 -17.26 7.78
C ARG A 19 2.04 -16.95 6.28
N ILE A 20 0.90 -17.24 5.65
CA ILE A 20 0.65 -17.00 4.22
C ILE A 20 0.03 -15.62 4.03
N CYS A 21 0.73 -14.74 3.31
CA CYS A 21 0.24 -13.42 2.97
C CYS A 21 -0.03 -13.26 1.47
N MET A 22 -1.24 -12.80 1.12
CA MET A 22 -1.53 -12.25 -0.19
C MET A 22 -0.92 -10.85 -0.26
N GLY A 23 0.14 -10.69 -1.04
CA GLY A 23 0.71 -9.36 -1.28
C GLY A 23 -0.15 -8.50 -2.21
N THR A 24 0.16 -7.20 -2.23
CA THR A 24 -0.56 -6.19 -3.00
C THR A 24 -0.59 -6.49 -4.50
N MET A 25 -1.76 -6.34 -5.13
CA MET A 25 -1.96 -6.56 -6.56
C MET A 25 -2.96 -5.56 -7.13
N THR A 26 -2.49 -4.49 -7.76
CA THR A 26 -3.36 -3.54 -8.49
C THR A 26 -4.23 -4.26 -9.52
N ARG A 27 -5.57 -4.18 -9.37
CA ARG A 27 -6.52 -4.93 -10.22
C ARG A 27 -7.27 -4.06 -11.21
N ASN A 28 -7.33 -2.75 -11.00
CA ASN A 28 -8.00 -1.79 -11.87
C ASN A 28 -9.50 -2.13 -12.08
N ARG A 29 -10.23 -2.43 -11.00
CA ARG A 29 -11.63 -2.92 -11.02
C ARG A 29 -12.64 -2.09 -10.21
N CYS A 30 -12.24 -0.97 -9.65
CA CYS A 30 -13.11 -0.07 -8.88
C CYS A 30 -13.84 0.90 -9.82
N THR A 31 -14.81 0.39 -10.59
CA THR A 31 -15.47 1.11 -11.69
C THR A 31 -16.52 2.14 -11.27
N ASN A 32 -16.86 2.21 -9.98
CA ASN A 32 -17.82 3.16 -9.45
C ASN A 32 -17.10 4.28 -8.69
N GLY A 33 -16.54 5.25 -9.43
CA GLY A 33 -15.79 6.36 -8.83
C GLY A 33 -14.66 5.88 -7.92
N ASN A 34 -13.87 4.91 -8.39
CA ASN A 34 -12.73 4.34 -7.66
C ASN A 34 -13.08 3.69 -6.31
N LYS A 35 -14.38 3.41 -6.06
CA LYS A 35 -14.86 2.64 -4.90
C LYS A 35 -14.83 1.14 -5.19
N PRO A 36 -14.44 0.31 -4.20
CA PRO A 36 -14.67 -1.13 -4.25
C PRO A 36 -16.13 -1.46 -4.57
N THR A 37 -16.32 -2.42 -5.47
CA THR A 37 -17.63 -2.95 -5.85
C THR A 37 -17.84 -4.36 -5.29
N GLN A 38 -18.97 -4.99 -5.59
CA GLN A 38 -19.23 -6.39 -5.21
C GLN A 38 -18.15 -7.34 -5.73
N VAL A 39 -17.51 -7.03 -6.86
CA VAL A 39 -16.40 -7.82 -7.41
C VAL A 39 -15.19 -7.79 -6.48
N ASN A 40 -14.85 -6.63 -5.92
CA ASN A 40 -13.73 -6.49 -4.97
C ASN A 40 -14.07 -7.20 -3.65
N VAL A 41 -15.29 -7.03 -3.14
CA VAL A 41 -15.77 -7.70 -1.92
C VAL A 41 -15.61 -9.21 -2.05
N LYS A 42 -16.17 -9.80 -3.11
CA LYS A 42 -16.04 -11.23 -3.37
C LYS A 42 -14.58 -11.66 -3.50
N HIS A 43 -13.78 -10.89 -4.24
CA HIS A 43 -12.38 -11.21 -4.53
C HIS A 43 -11.52 -11.40 -3.27
N TYR A 44 -11.64 -10.50 -2.30
CA TYR A 44 -10.88 -10.56 -1.04
C TYR A 44 -11.50 -11.55 -0.05
N ALA A 45 -12.83 -11.62 0.03
CA ALA A 45 -13.51 -12.58 0.89
C ALA A 45 -13.21 -14.04 0.50
N ASP A 46 -13.18 -14.36 -0.80
CA ASP A 46 -12.81 -15.69 -1.28
C ASP A 46 -11.38 -16.06 -0.84
N ARG A 47 -10.41 -15.14 -0.97
CA ARG A 47 -9.01 -15.42 -0.58
C ARG A 47 -8.81 -15.64 0.91
N ALA A 48 -9.55 -14.89 1.72
CA ALA A 48 -9.59 -15.10 3.16
C ALA A 48 -10.22 -16.46 3.49
N ARG A 49 -11.34 -16.79 2.83
CA ARG A 49 -12.04 -18.08 2.98
C ARG A 49 -11.17 -19.27 2.59
N ASP A 50 -10.37 -19.12 1.53
CA ASP A 50 -9.49 -20.14 0.99
C ASP A 50 -8.15 -20.28 1.78
N GLY A 51 -8.06 -19.63 2.94
CA GLY A 51 -7.00 -19.91 3.91
C GLY A 51 -5.84 -18.93 3.94
N THR A 52 -5.91 -17.79 3.24
CA THR A 52 -4.89 -16.74 3.38
C THR A 52 -4.89 -16.21 4.83
N GLY A 53 -3.71 -16.17 5.46
CA GLY A 53 -3.53 -15.64 6.81
C GLY A 53 -3.68 -14.13 6.89
N LEU A 54 -3.02 -13.42 5.97
CA LEU A 54 -3.04 -11.96 5.87
C LEU A 54 -3.30 -11.51 4.42
N ILE A 55 -4.18 -10.55 4.24
CA ILE A 55 -4.42 -9.89 2.95
C ILE A 55 -3.86 -8.47 3.02
N VAL A 56 -3.00 -8.12 2.07
CA VAL A 56 -2.81 -6.72 1.71
C VAL A 56 -3.47 -6.50 0.35
N PRO A 57 -4.54 -5.69 0.28
CA PRO A 57 -5.26 -5.45 -0.94
C PRO A 57 -4.40 -4.63 -1.91
N GLU A 58 -4.98 -4.37 -3.07
CA GLU A 58 -4.39 -3.45 -4.03
C GLU A 58 -4.07 -2.07 -3.42
N GLY A 59 -2.92 -1.51 -3.82
CA GLY A 59 -2.50 -0.17 -3.40
C GLY A 59 -3.59 0.86 -3.68
N THR A 60 -3.94 1.62 -2.65
CA THR A 60 -5.08 2.54 -2.67
C THR A 60 -4.61 3.97 -2.60
N PHE A 61 -5.02 4.77 -3.58
CA PHE A 61 -4.59 6.15 -3.65
C PHE A 61 -5.19 7.00 -2.52
N ILE A 62 -4.35 7.81 -1.88
CA ILE A 62 -4.77 8.72 -0.79
C ILE A 62 -5.32 10.05 -1.30
N CYS A 63 -5.22 10.31 -2.60
CA CYS A 63 -5.57 11.53 -3.29
C CYS A 63 -6.16 11.20 -4.67
N PRO A 64 -6.76 12.17 -5.39
CA PRO A 64 -7.03 12.01 -6.82
C PRO A 64 -5.77 11.57 -7.57
N SER A 65 -5.92 10.62 -8.50
CA SER A 65 -4.78 9.95 -9.12
C SER A 65 -4.83 10.05 -10.64
N GLY A 66 -3.70 10.41 -11.25
CA GLY A 66 -3.50 10.45 -12.69
C GLY A 66 -2.58 9.35 -13.21
N VAL A 67 -2.66 8.13 -12.67
CA VAL A 67 -1.90 6.95 -13.14
C VAL A 67 -2.61 6.22 -14.28
N GLU A 68 -1.94 5.25 -14.92
CA GLU A 68 -2.47 4.46 -16.03
C GLU A 68 -3.59 3.47 -15.66
N TRP A 69 -3.89 3.33 -14.36
CA TRP A 69 -4.96 2.50 -13.82
C TRP A 69 -6.17 3.36 -13.40
N PRO A 70 -7.07 3.72 -14.34
CA PRO A 70 -8.18 4.64 -14.07
C PRO A 70 -9.20 4.12 -13.05
N ASN A 71 -9.25 2.81 -12.83
CA ASN A 71 -10.14 2.12 -11.90
C ASN A 71 -9.36 1.50 -10.72
N ALA A 72 -8.14 1.94 -10.43
CA ALA A 72 -7.48 1.62 -9.16
C ALA A 72 -8.25 2.30 -8.01
N PRO A 73 -8.30 1.70 -6.81
CA PRO A 73 -9.06 2.30 -5.72
C PRO A 73 -8.43 3.56 -5.19
N VAL A 74 -9.30 4.39 -4.63
CA VAL A 74 -8.95 5.65 -3.97
C VAL A 74 -9.64 5.68 -2.60
N THR A 75 -9.05 6.37 -1.62
CA THR A 75 -9.64 6.57 -0.29
C THR A 75 -9.24 7.92 0.28
N TYR A 76 -10.01 8.96 -0.05
CA TYR A 76 -9.87 10.32 0.51
C TYR A 76 -11.18 10.90 1.07
N ASN A 77 -12.29 10.15 1.04
CA ASN A 77 -13.58 10.59 1.57
C ASN A 77 -14.38 9.42 2.16
N ASP A 78 -15.45 9.74 2.88
CA ASP A 78 -16.27 8.78 3.60
C ASP A 78 -16.92 7.74 2.68
N SER A 79 -17.35 8.14 1.48
CA SER A 79 -17.97 7.20 0.53
C SER A 79 -17.00 6.11 0.04
N HIS A 80 -15.69 6.40 0.01
CA HIS A 80 -14.67 5.38 -0.23
C HIS A 80 -14.50 4.45 0.98
N ALA A 81 -14.49 5.01 2.19
CA ALA A 81 -14.39 4.24 3.44
C ALA A 81 -15.58 3.28 3.60
N GLU A 82 -16.81 3.76 3.36
CA GLU A 82 -18.04 2.94 3.38
C GLU A 82 -18.00 1.78 2.37
N ALA A 83 -17.40 2.01 1.20
CA ALA A 83 -17.22 0.96 0.20
C ALA A 83 -16.18 -0.08 0.63
N TRP A 84 -15.07 0.35 1.24
CA TRP A 84 -14.07 -0.54 1.84
C TRP A 84 -14.60 -1.31 3.05
N ALA A 85 -15.47 -0.71 3.86
CA ALA A 85 -16.09 -1.36 5.02
C ALA A 85 -16.85 -2.65 4.63
N LYS A 86 -17.41 -2.70 3.42
CA LYS A 86 -18.03 -3.92 2.88
C LYS A 86 -17.00 -5.01 2.61
N VAL A 87 -15.81 -4.64 2.14
CA VAL A 87 -14.72 -5.59 1.86
C VAL A 87 -14.16 -6.15 3.16
N THR A 88 -13.78 -5.28 4.10
CA THR A 88 -13.21 -5.67 5.40
C THR A 88 -14.20 -6.52 6.18
N SER A 89 -15.48 -6.16 6.21
CA SER A 89 -16.53 -6.94 6.87
C SER A 89 -16.62 -8.36 6.34
N GLU A 90 -16.63 -8.58 5.02
CA GLU A 90 -16.70 -9.93 4.46
C GLU A 90 -15.42 -10.75 4.67
N VAL A 91 -14.25 -10.11 4.66
CA VAL A 91 -12.99 -10.76 5.04
C VAL A 91 -13.02 -11.18 6.51
N HIS A 92 -13.49 -10.31 7.40
CA HIS A 92 -13.57 -10.58 8.84
C HIS A 92 -14.62 -11.65 9.18
N LYS A 93 -15.74 -11.72 8.45
CA LYS A 93 -16.76 -12.76 8.63
C LYS A 93 -16.22 -14.18 8.46
N VAL A 94 -15.19 -14.36 7.63
CA VAL A 94 -14.50 -15.66 7.45
C VAL A 94 -13.22 -15.77 8.27
N GLY A 95 -12.97 -14.82 9.17
CA GLY A 95 -11.84 -14.75 10.08
C GLY A 95 -10.51 -14.38 9.41
N GLY A 96 -10.54 -13.80 8.22
CA GLY A 96 -9.34 -13.27 7.56
C GLY A 96 -8.87 -11.97 8.21
N LYS A 97 -7.61 -11.60 7.95
CA LYS A 97 -7.03 -10.32 8.34
C LYS A 97 -6.66 -9.51 7.12
N ILE A 98 -6.90 -8.20 7.16
CA ILE A 98 -6.67 -7.32 6.03
C ILE A 98 -6.05 -5.99 6.46
N LEU A 99 -4.95 -5.61 5.81
CA LEU A 99 -4.28 -4.32 6.03
C LEU A 99 -4.64 -3.34 4.92
N PHE A 100 -4.42 -2.06 5.15
CA PHE A 100 -4.60 -1.00 4.18
C PHE A 100 -3.26 -0.56 3.60
N GLN A 101 -3.11 -0.49 2.27
CA GLN A 101 -1.89 0.01 1.65
C GLN A 101 -2.12 1.41 1.04
N PRO A 102 -1.88 2.50 1.79
CA PRO A 102 -1.97 3.85 1.25
C PRO A 102 -0.85 4.11 0.23
N TRP A 103 -1.22 4.74 -0.87
CA TRP A 103 -0.31 5.01 -1.98
C TRP A 103 -0.44 6.46 -2.45
N HIS A 104 0.68 7.18 -2.52
CA HIS A 104 0.78 8.42 -3.27
C HIS A 104 1.53 8.16 -4.60
N PRO A 105 0.95 8.51 -5.76
CA PRO A 105 1.54 8.20 -7.07
C PRO A 105 2.73 9.10 -7.41
N GLY A 106 2.82 10.29 -6.83
CA GLY A 106 3.95 11.20 -7.05
C GLY A 106 4.12 11.58 -8.53
N ARG A 107 5.38 11.56 -9.03
CA ARG A 107 5.72 11.94 -10.41
C ARG A 107 5.38 10.92 -11.50
N ILE A 108 4.83 9.75 -11.17
CA ILE A 108 4.41 8.76 -12.19
C ILE A 108 2.98 8.99 -12.67
N GLN A 109 2.56 10.26 -12.72
CA GLN A 109 1.22 10.69 -13.13
C GLN A 109 1.26 11.42 -14.47
N ASN A 110 0.08 11.58 -15.07
CA ASN A 110 -0.17 12.43 -16.23
C ASN A 110 -1.42 13.27 -15.96
N GLU A 111 -1.30 14.58 -16.10
CA GLU A 111 -2.32 15.59 -15.83
C GLU A 111 -3.55 15.46 -16.73
N ASN A 112 -3.41 14.80 -17.88
CA ASN A 112 -4.51 14.59 -18.82
C ASN A 112 -5.42 13.42 -18.44
N MET A 113 -5.06 12.62 -17.43
CA MET A 113 -5.93 11.56 -16.92
C MET A 113 -7.21 12.16 -16.32
N PRO A 114 -8.41 11.62 -16.61
CA PRO A 114 -9.68 12.26 -16.30
C PRO A 114 -9.85 12.71 -14.85
N MET A 115 -9.56 11.83 -13.88
CA MET A 115 -9.70 12.13 -12.45
C MET A 115 -8.78 13.29 -12.00
N LEU A 116 -7.56 13.32 -12.52
CA LEU A 116 -6.58 14.34 -12.17
C LEU A 116 -6.94 15.68 -12.83
N LYS A 117 -7.37 15.64 -14.09
CA LYS A 117 -7.86 16.79 -14.84
C LYS A 117 -9.09 17.43 -14.19
N GLU A 118 -10.03 16.62 -13.71
CA GLU A 118 -11.26 17.08 -13.05
C GLU A 118 -10.99 17.68 -11.67
N SER A 119 -10.14 17.03 -10.86
CA SER A 119 -9.83 17.50 -9.51
C SER A 119 -8.91 18.73 -9.49
N GLY A 120 -8.13 18.96 -10.54
CA GLY A 120 -7.09 19.99 -10.56
C GLY A 120 -5.96 19.73 -9.55
N TYR A 121 -5.86 18.50 -9.02
CA TYR A 121 -4.86 18.16 -8.01
C TYR A 121 -3.43 18.26 -8.60
N PRO A 122 -2.50 18.99 -7.94
CA PRO A 122 -1.13 19.12 -8.44
C PRO A 122 -0.36 17.80 -8.43
N ILE A 123 0.50 17.59 -9.43
CA ILE A 123 1.38 16.42 -9.48
C ILE A 123 2.60 16.67 -8.62
N TYR A 124 2.50 16.29 -7.35
CA TYR A 124 3.56 16.50 -6.37
C TYR A 124 4.74 15.53 -6.53
N ALA A 125 5.95 16.06 -6.40
CA ALA A 125 7.17 15.27 -6.31
C ALA A 125 8.24 16.00 -5.47
N PRO A 126 9.25 15.30 -4.93
CA PRO A 126 10.34 15.95 -4.20
C PRO A 126 11.19 16.93 -5.04
N SER A 127 11.05 16.91 -6.37
CA SER A 127 11.73 17.81 -7.30
C SER A 127 11.01 17.84 -8.64
N LYS A 128 11.12 18.95 -9.38
CA LYS A 128 10.60 19.09 -10.76
C LYS A 128 11.37 18.27 -11.80
N VAL A 129 11.40 16.95 -11.62
CA VAL A 129 12.10 15.99 -12.49
C VAL A 129 11.12 14.93 -12.98
N PRO A 130 10.81 14.88 -14.28
CA PRO A 130 9.89 13.90 -14.85
C PRO A 130 10.37 12.47 -14.64
N ALA A 131 9.42 11.56 -14.41
CA ALA A 131 9.71 10.13 -14.45
C ALA A 131 9.98 9.69 -15.91
N LYS A 132 10.85 8.70 -16.09
CA LYS A 132 11.10 8.11 -17.40
C LYS A 132 10.02 7.07 -17.73
N GLY A 133 9.57 7.02 -18.98
CA GLY A 133 8.58 6.05 -19.44
C GLY A 133 7.14 6.50 -19.21
N GLY A 134 6.30 5.57 -18.77
CA GLY A 134 4.84 5.74 -18.71
C GLY A 134 4.16 5.27 -19.99
N LYS A 135 3.10 4.48 -19.84
CA LYS A 135 2.26 4.01 -20.97
C LYS A 135 0.80 4.24 -20.62
N TYR A 136 0.33 5.47 -20.84
CA TYR A 136 -1.05 5.87 -20.56
C TYR A 136 -1.97 5.44 -21.71
N ARG A 137 -2.36 4.16 -21.69
CA ARG A 137 -3.08 3.49 -22.79
C ARG A 137 -4.46 4.05 -23.07
N THR A 138 -5.03 4.80 -22.14
CA THR A 138 -6.35 5.43 -22.26
C THR A 138 -6.28 6.86 -22.79
N LEU A 139 -5.08 7.40 -23.01
CA LEU A 139 -4.86 8.74 -23.57
C LEU A 139 -4.41 8.63 -25.03
N GLU A 140 -4.85 9.59 -25.84
CA GLU A 140 -4.45 9.69 -27.24
C GLU A 140 -2.93 9.93 -27.37
N GLY A 141 -2.30 9.27 -28.34
CA GLY A 141 -0.86 9.41 -28.59
C GLY A 141 0.05 8.68 -27.61
N LEU A 142 -0.50 7.95 -26.61
CA LEU A 142 0.26 7.22 -25.59
C LEU A 142 1.33 8.10 -24.93
N PRO A 143 0.93 9.25 -24.34
CA PRO A 143 1.88 10.14 -23.71
C PRO A 143 2.62 9.40 -22.59
N GLY A 144 3.84 9.84 -22.28
CA GLY A 144 4.58 9.36 -21.12
C GLY A 144 4.09 10.01 -19.83
N HIS A 145 4.90 9.91 -18.78
CA HIS A 145 4.73 10.74 -17.59
C HIS A 145 4.87 12.23 -17.94
N THR A 146 4.22 13.09 -17.16
CA THR A 146 4.23 14.52 -17.45
C THR A 146 5.52 15.23 -17.04
N HIS A 147 5.74 16.40 -17.67
CA HIS A 147 6.67 17.42 -17.23
C HIS A 147 6.04 18.45 -16.27
N ASN A 148 4.72 18.50 -16.18
CA ASN A 148 3.99 19.40 -15.29
C ASN A 148 4.01 18.90 -13.85
N ILE A 149 5.12 19.17 -13.15
CA ILE A 149 5.37 18.70 -11.79
C ILE A 149 5.44 19.89 -10.83
N THR A 150 4.73 19.76 -9.71
CA THR A 150 4.80 20.66 -8.56
C THR A 150 5.80 20.07 -7.57
N GLU A 151 6.81 20.87 -7.21
CA GLU A 151 7.75 20.48 -6.16
C GLU A 151 7.05 20.55 -4.80
N ILE A 152 7.34 19.58 -3.94
CA ILE A 152 6.82 19.57 -2.57
C ILE A 152 7.68 20.52 -1.75
N ASP A 153 7.16 21.73 -1.53
CA ASP A 153 7.78 22.70 -0.62
C ASP A 153 7.45 22.37 0.86
N GLU A 154 6.24 21.83 1.12
CA GLU A 154 5.71 21.50 2.44
C GLU A 154 5.27 20.02 2.50
N PRO A 155 6.15 19.09 2.93
CA PRO A 155 5.84 17.66 3.00
C PRO A 155 4.67 17.32 3.93
N GLU A 156 4.38 18.19 4.89
CA GLU A 156 3.27 18.06 5.85
C GLU A 156 1.92 17.91 5.12
N THR A 157 1.75 18.57 3.98
CA THR A 157 0.52 18.48 3.18
C THR A 157 0.26 17.05 2.67
N ILE A 158 1.31 16.32 2.29
CA ILE A 158 1.21 14.93 1.85
C ILE A 158 1.05 14.01 3.06
N ILE A 159 1.76 14.28 4.16
CA ILE A 159 1.62 13.54 5.41
C ILE A 159 0.17 13.59 5.92
N GLU A 160 -0.48 14.75 5.87
CA GLU A 160 -1.88 14.88 6.30
C GLU A 160 -2.86 14.17 5.36
N GLN A 161 -2.58 14.07 4.06
CA GLN A 161 -3.37 13.21 3.17
C GLN A 161 -3.22 11.72 3.53
N TYR A 162 -2.01 11.28 3.85
CA TYR A 162 -1.77 9.92 4.36
C TYR A 162 -2.55 9.70 5.66
N ARG A 163 -2.46 10.62 6.62
CA ARG A 163 -3.18 10.56 7.90
C ARG A 163 -4.68 10.46 7.70
N HIS A 164 -5.24 11.31 6.84
CA HIS A 164 -6.68 11.31 6.53
C HIS A 164 -7.12 9.98 5.92
N SER A 165 -6.42 9.51 4.88
CA SER A 165 -6.72 8.24 4.21
C SER A 165 -6.61 7.04 5.17
N VAL A 166 -5.58 7.04 6.02
CA VAL A 166 -5.37 6.00 7.04
C VAL A 166 -6.46 6.05 8.12
N THR A 167 -6.95 7.22 8.48
CA THR A 167 -8.09 7.38 9.41
C THR A 167 -9.37 6.81 8.79
N LEU A 168 -9.62 7.09 7.51
CA LEU A 168 -10.72 6.50 6.76
C LEU A 168 -10.59 4.98 6.63
N ALA A 169 -9.38 4.44 6.47
CA ALA A 169 -9.15 3.01 6.47
C ALA A 169 -9.43 2.39 7.85
N LYS A 170 -9.06 3.07 8.93
CA LYS A 170 -9.38 2.64 10.30
C LYS A 170 -10.91 2.59 10.51
N THR A 171 -11.65 3.61 10.07
CA THR A 171 -13.13 3.59 10.15
C THR A 171 -13.75 2.53 9.25
N ALA A 172 -13.13 2.22 8.11
CA ALA A 172 -13.50 1.11 7.25
C ALA A 172 -13.16 -0.28 7.83
N GLY A 173 -12.51 -0.36 9.00
CA GLY A 173 -12.26 -1.63 9.68
C GLY A 173 -11.06 -2.42 9.17
N PHE A 174 -10.04 -1.77 8.61
CA PHE A 174 -8.77 -2.45 8.36
C PHE A 174 -8.02 -2.77 9.67
N ASP A 175 -7.30 -3.89 9.71
CA ASP A 175 -6.57 -4.35 10.91
C ASP A 175 -5.26 -3.58 11.15
N GLY A 176 -4.74 -2.90 10.14
CA GLY A 176 -3.48 -2.13 10.18
C GLY A 176 -3.16 -1.54 8.82
N ILE A 177 -1.95 -1.01 8.66
CA ILE A 177 -1.47 -0.43 7.40
C ILE A 177 -0.17 -1.08 6.91
N GLU A 178 -0.02 -1.11 5.59
CA GLU A 178 1.25 -1.28 4.89
C GLU A 178 1.66 0.02 4.21
N LEU A 179 2.73 0.68 4.67
CA LEU A 179 3.25 1.87 3.98
C LEU A 179 3.99 1.47 2.70
N LEU A 180 3.44 1.86 1.55
CA LEU A 180 4.09 1.64 0.26
C LEU A 180 5.23 2.66 0.03
N ALA A 181 6.45 2.27 0.39
CA ALA A 181 7.67 3.04 0.18
C ALA A 181 8.60 2.39 -0.87
N GLN A 182 8.02 1.90 -1.96
CA GLN A 182 8.76 1.26 -3.05
C GLN A 182 9.21 2.30 -4.09
N GLY A 183 10.51 2.34 -4.38
CA GLY A 183 11.10 3.13 -5.45
C GLY A 183 12.29 2.39 -6.05
N SER A 184 12.38 2.39 -7.38
CA SER A 184 13.46 1.72 -8.13
C SER A 184 14.65 2.64 -8.43
N GLN A 185 14.70 3.83 -7.82
CA GLN A 185 15.76 4.79 -8.08
C GLN A 185 16.45 5.17 -6.78
N GLU A 186 17.77 5.05 -6.80
CA GLU A 186 18.63 5.64 -5.79
C GLU A 186 18.38 7.15 -5.72
N ARG A 187 18.42 7.69 -4.49
CA ARG A 187 18.40 9.13 -4.27
C ARG A 187 19.56 9.77 -5.04
N PRO A 188 19.35 10.79 -5.88
CA PRO A 188 20.44 11.48 -6.55
C PRO A 188 21.45 12.04 -5.55
N GLN A 189 22.74 11.86 -5.84
CA GLN A 189 23.83 12.34 -5.00
C GLN A 189 23.72 13.86 -4.78
N GLY A 190 23.91 14.33 -3.55
CA GLY A 190 23.94 15.77 -3.22
C GLY A 190 22.58 16.43 -2.93
N LYS A 191 21.45 15.71 -2.99
CA LYS A 191 20.17 16.25 -2.50
C LYS A 191 20.02 15.98 -1.00
N GLN A 192 19.91 17.00 -0.15
CA GLN A 192 19.60 16.84 1.30
C GLN A 192 18.08 16.74 1.53
N LEU A 193 17.64 16.14 2.63
CA LEU A 193 16.22 16.16 3.02
C LEU A 193 15.88 17.58 3.48
N PRO A 194 14.62 18.02 3.36
CA PRO A 194 14.19 19.26 3.98
C PRO A 194 14.60 19.28 5.47
N PRO A 195 15.07 20.41 6.00
CA PRO A 195 15.33 20.52 7.44
C PRO A 195 14.06 20.12 8.20
N LYS A 196 14.19 19.21 9.17
CA LYS A 196 13.11 18.60 10.00
C LYS A 196 12.37 17.39 9.43
N TYR A 197 12.59 16.98 8.18
CA TYR A 197 12.03 15.72 7.69
C TYR A 197 12.88 14.55 8.20
N GLU A 198 12.39 13.86 9.22
CA GLU A 198 13.02 12.66 9.76
C GLU A 198 12.00 11.52 9.79
N PRO A 199 12.08 10.56 8.84
CA PRO A 199 11.08 9.50 8.71
C PRO A 199 10.83 8.71 10.01
N LEU A 200 11.84 8.54 10.86
CA LEU A 200 11.68 7.85 12.16
C LEU A 200 10.92 8.69 13.20
N THR A 201 10.95 10.02 13.07
CA THR A 201 10.25 10.96 13.97
C THR A 201 8.82 11.19 13.50
N ASP A 202 8.60 11.30 12.19
CA ASP A 202 7.31 11.69 11.60
C ASP A 202 6.32 10.52 11.44
N PHE A 203 6.81 9.28 11.26
CA PHE A 203 5.99 8.07 11.18
C PHE A 203 5.91 7.26 12.49
N GLY A 204 6.63 7.70 13.53
CA GLY A 204 6.75 7.00 14.82
C GLY A 204 7.68 5.78 14.78
N PRO A 205 7.94 5.12 15.93
CA PRO A 205 8.68 3.87 15.95
C PRO A 205 7.90 2.82 15.15
N LEU A 206 8.38 2.50 13.96
CA LEU A 206 7.93 1.36 13.16
C LEU A 206 8.04 0.10 14.03
N ILE A 207 7.03 -0.79 13.98
CA ILE A 207 6.90 -1.96 14.84
C ILE A 207 8.23 -2.72 14.88
N LYS A 208 8.87 -2.71 16.05
CA LYS A 208 10.06 -3.49 16.35
C LYS A 208 9.70 -4.46 17.46
N TYR A 209 9.73 -5.75 17.17
CA TYR A 209 9.75 -6.75 18.23
C TYR A 209 11.06 -6.63 19.02
N PRO A 210 11.04 -6.62 20.37
CA PRO A 210 12.25 -6.67 21.17
C PRO A 210 13.04 -7.97 20.90
N GLY A 211 14.13 -7.87 20.12
CA GLY A 211 15.03 -8.99 19.81
C GLY A 211 15.40 -9.17 18.32
N SER A 212 14.68 -8.53 17.39
CA SER A 212 14.95 -8.70 15.95
C SER A 212 16.24 -7.98 15.50
N ARG A 213 17.08 -8.67 14.68
CA ARG A 213 18.36 -8.19 14.14
C ARG A 213 18.25 -7.49 12.77
N THR A 214 17.08 -7.48 12.13
CA THR A 214 16.87 -6.83 10.83
C THR A 214 15.64 -5.90 10.88
N MET A 215 15.72 -4.77 10.17
CA MET A 215 14.65 -3.75 10.10
C MET A 215 13.80 -3.89 8.82
N LEU A 216 13.81 -5.05 8.18
CA LEU A 216 13.40 -5.21 6.79
C LEU A 216 12.68 -6.54 6.58
N MET A 217 11.44 -6.49 6.10
CA MET A 217 10.88 -7.61 5.35
C MET A 217 11.40 -7.53 3.92
N VAL A 218 12.54 -8.18 3.69
CA VAL A 218 13.16 -8.25 2.37
C VAL A 218 12.43 -9.31 1.56
N ASN A 219 11.92 -8.91 0.40
CA ASN A 219 11.39 -9.84 -0.58
C ASN A 219 12.56 -10.39 -1.42
N HIS A 220 12.68 -11.70 -1.49
CA HIS A 220 13.43 -12.40 -2.53
C HIS A 220 12.54 -13.53 -3.05
N GLU A 221 12.73 -13.95 -4.30
CA GLU A 221 12.04 -15.09 -4.93
C GLU A 221 12.39 -16.42 -4.25
N TYR A 222 11.92 -16.63 -3.02
CA TYR A 222 12.17 -17.85 -2.26
C TYR A 222 11.22 -18.97 -2.69
N THR A 223 11.77 -20.17 -2.86
CA THR A 223 11.01 -21.42 -2.85
C THR A 223 10.35 -21.63 -1.47
N VAL A 224 9.33 -22.50 -1.40
CA VAL A 224 8.67 -22.84 -0.12
C VAL A 224 9.70 -23.39 0.88
N GLU A 225 10.65 -24.19 0.41
CA GLU A 225 11.73 -24.78 1.21
C GLU A 225 12.70 -23.72 1.77
N GLU A 226 13.10 -22.73 0.96
CA GLU A 226 13.96 -21.62 1.42
C GLU A 226 13.24 -20.74 2.44
N ALA A 227 11.96 -20.43 2.19
CA ALA A 227 11.15 -19.66 3.12
C ALA A 227 10.98 -20.40 4.46
N ARG A 228 10.76 -21.72 4.44
CA ARG A 228 10.73 -22.55 5.66
C ARG A 228 12.03 -22.48 6.44
N HIS A 229 13.18 -22.59 5.78
CA HIS A 229 14.49 -22.53 6.42
C HIS A 229 14.74 -21.18 7.12
N LEU A 230 14.37 -20.06 6.48
CA LEU A 230 14.50 -18.73 7.06
C LEU A 230 13.56 -18.50 8.25
N ILE A 231 12.32 -19.00 8.17
CA ILE A 231 11.38 -18.98 9.31
C ILE A 231 11.92 -19.80 10.48
N GLN A 232 12.47 -20.99 10.23
CA GLN A 232 13.03 -21.85 11.29
C GLN A 232 14.21 -21.21 12.02
N LYS A 233 14.96 -20.35 11.35
CA LYS A 233 16.08 -19.60 11.92
C LYS A 233 15.69 -18.26 12.56
N GLU A 234 14.39 -17.93 12.55
CA GLU A 234 13.88 -16.66 13.06
C GLU A 234 14.47 -15.44 12.32
N GLU A 235 14.81 -15.60 11.04
CA GLU A 235 15.34 -14.53 10.20
C GLU A 235 14.23 -13.71 9.52
N ILE A 236 13.03 -14.30 9.34
CA ILE A 236 11.81 -13.67 8.83
C ILE A 236 10.56 -14.21 9.55
N ASP A 237 9.52 -13.38 9.67
CA ASP A 237 8.29 -13.75 10.39
C ASP A 237 7.15 -14.22 9.48
N LEU A 238 7.10 -13.75 8.23
CA LEU A 238 6.01 -13.93 7.28
C LEU A 238 6.53 -14.17 5.86
N VAL A 239 5.77 -14.92 5.05
CA VAL A 239 6.03 -15.10 3.63
C VAL A 239 4.95 -14.39 2.82
N THR A 240 5.35 -13.40 2.04
CA THR A 240 4.44 -12.65 1.15
C THR A 240 4.64 -13.09 -0.28
N PHE A 241 3.56 -13.55 -0.93
CA PHE A 241 3.62 -14.00 -2.32
C PHE A 241 3.62 -12.85 -3.37
N ALA A 242 3.93 -11.61 -2.95
CA ALA A 242 4.20 -10.45 -3.81
C ALA A 242 4.94 -9.33 -3.03
N ARG A 243 5.40 -8.30 -3.76
CA ARG A 243 6.14 -7.04 -3.45
C ARG A 243 6.45 -6.63 -1.98
N PRO A 244 7.57 -5.91 -1.71
CA PRO A 244 8.09 -5.64 -0.35
C PRO A 244 7.19 -4.76 0.53
N LEU A 245 7.30 -4.96 1.85
CA LEU A 245 6.28 -4.70 2.88
C LEU A 245 6.85 -3.85 4.03
N TYR A 246 6.18 -2.76 4.43
CA TYR A 246 6.45 -2.00 5.67
C TYR A 246 5.17 -1.89 6.49
N LEU A 247 5.15 -2.34 7.75
CA LEU A 247 3.91 -2.49 8.53
C LEU A 247 3.82 -1.55 9.74
N GLN A 248 2.60 -1.07 10.01
CA GLN A 248 2.23 -0.39 11.25
C GLN A 248 0.80 -0.80 11.66
N SER A 249 0.61 -1.21 12.91
CA SER A 249 -0.69 -1.60 13.48
C SER A 249 -1.44 -0.36 13.96
N PHE A 250 -2.76 -0.46 14.03
CA PHE A 250 -3.62 0.59 14.59
C PHE A 250 -3.77 0.54 16.11
N ILE A 251 -3.20 -0.49 16.75
CA ILE A 251 -3.27 -0.78 18.18
C ILE A 251 -2.16 -0.02 18.90
#